data_AF-A0A2S9F9M3-F1
#
_entry.id   AF-A0A2S9F9M3-F1
#
_cell.length_a   1.000
_cell.length_b   1.000
_cell.length_c   1.000
_cell.angle_alpha   90.00
_cell.angle_beta   90.00
_cell.angle_gamma   90.00
#
_symmetry.space_group_name_H-M   'P 1'
#
loop_
_entity.id
_entity.type
_entity.pdbx_description
1 polymer ?
#
loop_
_entity_poly.entity_id
_entity_poly.type
_entity_poly.pdbx_seq_one_letter_code
_entity_poly.pdbx_strand_id
1 'polypeptide(L)'
;MTDILEPTETTTTSPQQRTLSKTVGGKTVTLTPEQAEAFGRELDALKESVIADLGERDATYIRNMIKAQRGLEIGGRALLFGGIFPPFWLAGTAMLGLSKIIDNMEIGHNVMHGQYDWMGDPTISSTGFEWDNACPGDQWRHSHNY
;
A
#
# COMPACT_ATOMS: atom_id res chain seq x y z
N MET A 1 -30.70 -67.67 19.80
CA MET A 1 -31.68 -67.15 18.82
C MET A 1 -31.26 -65.72 18.54
N THR A 2 -30.57 -65.58 17.40
CA THR A 2 -30.11 -64.37 16.68
C THR A 2 -30.23 -63.01 17.36
N ASP A 3 -29.07 -62.49 17.75
CA ASP A 3 -28.82 -61.07 17.94
C ASP A 3 -28.68 -60.43 16.54
N ILE A 4 -29.64 -59.62 16.13
CA ILE A 4 -29.66 -58.97 14.83
C ILE A 4 -28.82 -57.69 14.97
N LEU A 5 -27.58 -57.74 14.46
CA LEU A 5 -26.74 -56.55 14.30
C LEU A 5 -27.39 -55.64 13.23
N GLU A 6 -27.93 -54.50 13.66
CA GLU A 6 -28.28 -53.42 12.74
C GLU A 6 -27.00 -52.84 12.12
N PRO A 7 -26.92 -52.68 10.79
CA PRO A 7 -25.76 -52.04 10.17
C PRO A 7 -25.80 -50.54 10.50
N THR A 8 -24.75 -50.05 11.16
CA THR A 8 -24.53 -48.62 11.35
C THR A 8 -24.32 -47.97 9.98
N GLU A 9 -25.36 -47.30 9.46
CA GLU A 9 -25.24 -46.45 8.29
C GLU A 9 -24.21 -45.35 8.58
N THR A 10 -23.07 -45.46 7.92
CA THR A 10 -22.06 -44.40 7.92
C THR A 10 -22.59 -43.29 7.03
N THR A 11 -23.27 -42.32 7.63
CA THR A 11 -23.68 -41.08 6.95
C THR A 11 -22.43 -40.41 6.40
N THR A 12 -22.17 -40.63 5.11
CA THR A 12 -21.13 -39.93 4.37
C THR A 12 -21.63 -38.52 4.14
N THR A 13 -21.28 -37.58 5.02
CA THR A 13 -21.48 -36.15 4.78
C THR A 13 -20.57 -35.74 3.63
N SER A 14 -21.10 -35.79 2.40
CA SER A 14 -20.50 -35.13 1.24
C SER A 14 -20.18 -33.68 1.61
N PRO A 15 -18.97 -33.17 1.33
CA PRO A 15 -18.66 -31.77 1.57
C PRO A 15 -19.58 -30.96 0.66
N GLN A 16 -20.52 -30.22 1.27
CA GLN A 16 -21.43 -29.36 0.55
C GLN A 16 -20.58 -28.27 -0.12
N GLN A 17 -20.33 -28.44 -1.42
CA GLN A 17 -19.62 -27.50 -2.27
C GLN A 17 -20.37 -26.18 -2.29
N ARG A 18 -20.02 -25.28 -1.36
CA ARG A 18 -20.73 -24.03 -1.17
C ARG A 18 -20.31 -23.06 -2.26
N THR A 19 -21.19 -22.86 -3.23
CA THR A 19 -21.07 -21.81 -4.25
C THR A 19 -20.94 -20.44 -3.59
N LEU A 20 -19.97 -19.64 -4.05
CA LEU A 20 -19.71 -18.29 -3.55
C LEU A 20 -20.44 -17.27 -4.43
N SER A 21 -21.36 -16.51 -3.85
CA SER A 21 -22.08 -15.44 -4.55
C SER A 21 -21.76 -14.08 -3.96
N LYS A 22 -21.39 -13.10 -4.80
CA LYS A 22 -21.17 -11.71 -4.41
C LYS A 22 -21.80 -10.76 -5.42
N THR A 23 -22.52 -9.75 -4.94
CA THR A 23 -23.06 -8.67 -5.77
C THR A 23 -22.10 -7.48 -5.73
N VAL A 24 -21.62 -7.05 -6.90
CA VAL A 24 -20.74 -5.88 -7.04
C VAL A 24 -21.34 -4.96 -8.11
N GLY A 25 -21.59 -3.70 -7.77
CA GLY A 25 -22.15 -2.72 -8.72
C GLY A 25 -23.50 -3.14 -9.34
N GLY A 26 -24.34 -3.87 -8.58
CA GLY A 26 -25.63 -4.38 -9.06
C GLY A 26 -25.56 -5.68 -9.89
N LYS A 27 -24.38 -6.23 -10.15
CA LYS A 27 -24.19 -7.51 -10.83
C LYS A 27 -23.86 -8.61 -9.83
N THR A 28 -24.65 -9.67 -9.78
CA THR A 28 -24.38 -10.85 -8.95
C THR A 28 -23.51 -11.83 -9.72
N VAL A 29 -22.34 -12.13 -9.19
CA VAL A 29 -21.43 -13.18 -9.70
C VAL A 29 -21.49 -14.36 -8.75
N THR A 30 -21.71 -15.56 -9.29
CA THR A 30 -21.69 -16.82 -8.54
C THR A 30 -20.58 -17.70 -9.09
N LEU A 31 -19.70 -18.17 -8.21
CA LEU A 31 -18.59 -19.07 -8.53
C LEU A 31 -18.83 -20.43 -7.86
N THR A 32 -18.55 -21.49 -8.60
CA THR A 32 -18.32 -22.83 -8.01
C THR A 32 -17.04 -22.82 -7.19
N PRO A 33 -16.84 -23.78 -6.26
CA PRO A 33 -15.60 -23.88 -5.51
C PRO A 33 -14.35 -23.96 -6.40
N GLU A 34 -14.41 -24.74 -7.48
CA GLU A 34 -13.30 -24.90 -8.43
C GLU A 34 -12.98 -23.59 -9.16
N GLN A 35 -14.00 -22.83 -9.54
CA GLN A 35 -13.82 -21.51 -10.16
C GLN A 35 -13.24 -20.50 -9.17
N ALA A 36 -13.66 -20.55 -7.90
CA ALA A 36 -13.12 -19.68 -6.87
C ALA A 36 -11.64 -20.00 -6.59
N GLU A 37 -11.27 -21.27 -6.54
CA GLU A 37 -9.87 -21.68 -6.39
C GLU A 37 -9.02 -21.31 -7.62
N ALA A 38 -9.55 -21.49 -8.84
CA ALA A 38 -8.85 -21.08 -10.05
C ALA A 38 -8.59 -19.57 -10.06
N PHE A 39 -9.61 -18.77 -9.73
CA PHE A 39 -9.49 -17.33 -9.59
C PHE A 39 -8.47 -16.94 -8.49
N GLY A 40 -8.48 -17.63 -7.36
CA GLY A 40 -7.48 -17.44 -6.30
C GLY A 40 -6.05 -17.66 -6.80
N ARG A 41 -5.81 -18.76 -7.52
CA ARG A 41 -4.50 -19.05 -8.12
C ARG A 41 -4.05 -17.99 -9.12
N GLU A 42 -4.97 -17.43 -9.91
CA GLU A 42 -4.67 -16.34 -10.83
C GLU A 42 -4.29 -15.05 -10.09
N LEU A 43 -4.99 -14.72 -9.01
CA LEU A 43 -4.65 -13.56 -8.16
C LEU A 43 -3.29 -13.74 -7.46
N ASP A 44 -3.00 -14.95 -6.97
CA ASP A 44 -1.72 -15.27 -6.34
C ASP A 44 -0.58 -15.16 -7.35
N ALA A 45 -0.76 -15.72 -8.56
CA ALA A 45 0.23 -15.59 -9.63
C ALA A 45 0.48 -14.12 -10.03
N LEU A 46 -0.59 -13.30 -10.09
CA LEU A 46 -0.45 -11.86 -10.32
C LEU A 46 0.34 -11.19 -9.19
N LYS A 47 -0.03 -11.45 -7.93
CA LYS A 47 0.67 -10.91 -6.77
C LYS A 47 2.16 -11.27 -6.79
N GLU A 48 2.48 -12.54 -7.05
CA GLU A 48 3.87 -13.00 -7.16
C GLU A 48 4.61 -12.27 -8.28
N SER A 49 3.98 -12.09 -9.45
CA SER A 49 4.61 -11.37 -10.57
C SER A 49 4.90 -9.91 -10.24
N VAL A 50 4.00 -9.23 -9.52
CA VAL A 50 4.17 -7.83 -9.12
C VAL A 50 5.24 -7.70 -8.04
N ILE A 51 5.23 -8.59 -7.04
CA ILE A 51 6.28 -8.61 -6.01
C ILE A 51 7.65 -8.91 -6.61
N ALA A 52 7.71 -9.79 -7.61
CA ALA A 52 8.96 -10.11 -8.31
C ALA A 52 9.48 -8.97 -9.20
N ASP A 53 8.61 -8.06 -9.67
CA ASP A 53 9.02 -6.86 -10.42
C ASP A 53 9.63 -5.77 -9.51
N LEU A 54 9.32 -5.79 -8.21
CA LEU A 54 9.88 -4.84 -7.25
C LEU A 54 11.40 -4.99 -7.17
N GLY A 55 12.11 -3.87 -7.25
CA GLY A 55 13.56 -3.92 -7.13
C GLY A 55 14.25 -2.55 -7.17
N GLU A 56 15.49 -2.56 -7.65
CA GLU A 56 16.37 -1.40 -7.61
C GLU A 56 15.82 -0.17 -8.34
N ARG A 57 14.98 -0.35 -9.36
CA ARG A 57 14.30 0.76 -10.05
C ARG A 57 13.47 1.58 -9.05
N ASP A 58 12.62 0.90 -8.30
CA ASP A 58 11.67 1.53 -7.39
C ASP A 58 12.40 2.06 -6.15
N ALA A 59 13.40 1.32 -5.66
CA ALA A 59 14.28 1.76 -4.57
C ALA A 59 15.07 3.03 -4.96
N THR A 60 15.58 3.10 -6.18
CA THR A 60 16.30 4.27 -6.70
C THR A 60 15.36 5.45 -6.88
N TYR A 61 14.14 5.20 -7.36
CA TYR A 61 13.12 6.23 -7.53
C TYR A 61 12.81 6.95 -6.21
N ILE A 62 12.47 6.22 -5.14
CA ILE A 62 12.13 6.86 -3.85
C ILE A 62 13.32 7.60 -3.24
N ARG A 63 14.54 7.02 -3.32
CA ARG A 63 15.76 7.69 -2.85
C ARG A 63 16.03 8.98 -3.61
N ASN A 64 15.80 9.00 -4.91
CA ASN A 64 15.93 10.20 -5.73
C ASN A 64 14.86 11.24 -5.41
N MET A 65 13.63 10.80 -5.15
CA MET A 65 12.54 11.68 -4.74
C MET A 65 12.83 12.36 -3.41
N ILE A 66 13.33 11.61 -2.42
CA ILE A 66 13.78 12.15 -1.12
C ILE A 66 14.91 13.18 -1.32
N LYS A 67 15.90 12.88 -2.18
CA LYS A 67 16.97 13.84 -2.51
C LYS A 67 16.42 15.10 -3.17
N ALA A 68 15.49 14.97 -4.10
CA ALA A 68 14.87 16.11 -4.79
C ALA A 68 14.08 16.99 -3.83
N GLN A 69 13.26 16.39 -2.97
CA GLN A 69 12.52 17.08 -1.91
C GLN A 69 13.47 17.89 -1.01
N ARG A 70 14.51 17.25 -0.45
CA ARG A 70 15.49 17.91 0.42
C ARG A 70 16.25 19.01 -0.31
N GLY A 71 16.62 18.80 -1.57
CA GLY A 71 17.29 19.79 -2.40
C GLY A 71 16.41 21.02 -2.66
N LEU A 72 15.14 20.80 -2.97
CA LEU A 72 14.15 21.88 -3.13
C LEU A 72 13.93 22.64 -1.83
N GLU A 73 13.87 21.95 -0.68
CA GLU A 73 13.71 22.59 0.61
C GLU A 73 14.91 23.48 0.95
N ILE A 74 16.13 22.94 0.89
CA ILE A 74 17.35 23.66 1.23
C ILE A 74 17.54 24.84 0.25
N GLY A 75 17.39 24.59 -1.05
CA GLY A 75 17.52 25.64 -2.07
C GLY A 75 16.44 26.72 -1.95
N GLY A 76 15.20 26.32 -1.67
CA GLY A 76 14.09 27.25 -1.45
C GLY A 76 14.33 28.15 -0.24
N ARG A 77 14.75 27.57 0.89
CA ARG A 77 15.16 28.34 2.09
C ARG A 77 16.32 29.27 1.79
N ALA A 78 17.34 28.80 1.06
CA ALA A 78 18.50 29.60 0.67
C ALA A 78 18.12 30.82 -0.18
N LEU A 79 17.25 30.64 -1.18
CA LEU A 79 16.76 31.72 -2.04
C LEU A 79 15.97 32.77 -1.26
N LEU A 80 15.20 32.36 -0.24
CA LEU A 80 14.46 33.31 0.60
C LEU A 80 15.37 34.24 1.41
N PHE A 81 16.62 33.87 1.71
CA PHE A 81 17.58 34.82 2.30
C PHE A 81 17.93 35.99 1.36
N GLY A 82 17.81 35.79 0.05
CA GLY A 82 17.88 36.84 -0.98
C GLY A 82 16.52 37.45 -1.34
N GLY A 83 15.45 37.13 -0.59
CA GLY A 83 14.06 37.40 -0.93
C GLY A 83 13.64 38.87 -0.98
N ILE A 84 14.53 39.81 -0.64
CA ILE A 84 14.30 41.24 -0.89
C ILE A 84 14.21 41.55 -2.39
N PHE A 85 14.79 40.69 -3.24
CA PHE A 85 14.63 40.77 -4.69
C PHE A 85 13.46 39.87 -5.16
N PRO A 86 12.45 40.43 -5.87
CA PRO A 86 11.23 39.69 -6.22
C PRO A 86 11.43 38.35 -6.92
N PRO A 87 12.40 38.17 -7.86
CA PRO A 87 12.61 36.88 -8.50
C PRO A 87 13.08 35.77 -7.52
N PHE A 88 13.93 36.11 -6.54
CA PHE A 88 14.42 35.12 -5.57
C PHE A 88 13.33 34.72 -4.58
N TRP A 89 12.46 35.65 -4.18
CA TRP A 89 11.30 35.33 -3.37
C TRP A 89 10.35 34.36 -4.08
N LEU A 90 9.95 34.67 -5.33
CA LEU A 90 9.06 33.81 -6.11
C LEU A 90 9.65 32.40 -6.30
N ALA A 91 10.93 32.32 -6.70
CA ALA A 91 11.61 31.04 -6.88
C ALA A 91 11.72 30.26 -5.56
N GLY A 92 12.09 30.92 -4.45
CA GLY A 92 12.19 30.30 -3.13
C GLY A 92 10.86 29.74 -2.65
N THR A 93 9.77 30.51 -2.76
CA THR A 93 8.42 30.07 -2.41
C THR A 93 7.96 28.90 -3.28
N ALA A 94 8.19 28.96 -4.59
CA ALA A 94 7.82 27.86 -5.49
C ALA A 94 8.57 26.56 -5.16
N MET A 95 9.88 26.65 -4.89
CA MET A 95 10.70 25.49 -4.50
C MET A 95 10.21 24.87 -3.19
N LEU A 96 9.86 25.69 -2.19
CA LEU A 96 9.32 25.18 -0.92
C LEU A 96 7.94 24.55 -1.08
N GLY A 97 7.08 25.14 -1.92
CA GLY A 97 5.77 24.56 -2.26
C GLY A 97 5.92 23.18 -2.90
N LEU A 98 6.79 23.06 -3.91
CA LEU A 98 7.06 21.77 -4.56
C LEU A 98 7.68 20.75 -3.60
N SER A 99 8.65 21.17 -2.78
CA SER A 99 9.21 20.34 -1.73
C SER A 99 8.11 19.76 -0.83
N LYS A 100 7.17 20.60 -0.38
CA LYS A 100 6.12 20.14 0.52
C LYS A 100 5.12 19.21 -0.16
N ILE A 101 4.79 19.45 -1.43
CA ILE A 101 3.91 18.55 -2.19
C ILE A 101 4.55 17.16 -2.32
N ILE A 102 5.84 17.10 -2.65
CA ILE A 102 6.57 15.83 -2.79
C ILE A 102 6.67 15.11 -1.44
N ASP A 103 7.03 15.83 -0.38
CA ASP A 103 7.07 15.29 0.99
C ASP A 103 5.71 14.70 1.39
N ASN A 104 4.63 15.42 1.11
CA ASN A 104 3.30 15.04 1.58
C ASN A 104 2.68 13.91 0.75
N MET A 105 2.65 14.06 -0.58
CA MET A 105 1.87 13.16 -1.45
C MET A 105 2.68 11.98 -1.97
N GLU A 106 3.98 12.16 -2.20
CA GLU A 106 4.80 11.15 -2.87
C GLU A 106 5.64 10.33 -1.89
N ILE A 107 6.19 10.96 -0.86
CA ILE A 107 7.03 10.28 0.13
C ILE A 107 6.17 9.84 1.31
N GLY A 108 5.63 10.79 2.07
CA GLY A 108 4.94 10.52 3.33
C GLY A 108 3.73 9.62 3.16
N HIS A 109 2.80 9.97 2.28
CA HIS A 109 1.58 9.18 2.07
C HIS A 109 1.88 7.73 1.64
N ASN A 110 2.78 7.54 0.67
CA ASN A 110 3.13 6.22 0.14
C ASN A 110 3.89 5.36 1.17
N VAL A 111 4.85 5.95 1.89
CA VAL A 111 5.59 5.27 2.97
C VAL A 111 4.64 4.86 4.09
N MET A 112 3.75 5.76 4.51
CA MET A 112 2.78 5.49 5.59
C MET A 112 1.74 4.43 5.21
N HIS A 113 1.48 4.22 3.92
CA HIS A 113 0.69 3.10 3.39
C HIS A 113 1.48 1.80 3.19
N GLY A 114 2.78 1.77 3.50
CA GLY A 114 3.61 0.55 3.42
C GLY A 114 4.15 0.23 2.04
N GLN A 115 4.08 1.15 1.08
CA GLN A 115 4.52 0.92 -0.30
C GLN A 115 6.00 0.48 -0.41
N TYR A 116 6.84 0.91 0.54
CA TYR A 116 8.28 0.64 0.53
C TYR A 116 8.74 -0.34 1.62
N ASP A 117 7.84 -0.95 2.38
CA ASP A 117 8.20 -1.84 3.51
C ASP A 117 9.00 -3.07 3.07
N TRP A 118 8.79 -3.53 1.83
CA TRP A 118 9.54 -4.63 1.23
C TRP A 118 11.05 -4.37 1.13
N MET A 119 11.47 -3.10 1.15
CA MET A 119 12.90 -2.72 1.12
C MET A 119 13.61 -3.00 2.44
N GLY A 120 12.89 -3.15 3.56
CA GLY A 120 13.47 -3.31 4.88
C GLY A 120 14.31 -2.12 5.36
N ASP A 121 14.16 -0.95 4.73
CA ASP A 121 14.89 0.27 5.07
C ASP A 121 14.21 0.97 6.25
N PRO A 122 14.89 1.12 7.41
CA PRO A 122 14.27 1.70 8.60
C PRO A 122 13.90 3.18 8.42
N THR A 123 14.49 3.88 7.45
CA THR A 123 14.24 5.32 7.22
C THR A 123 12.96 5.59 6.45
N ILE A 124 12.36 4.57 5.83
CA ILE A 124 11.13 4.66 5.03
C ILE A 124 10.17 3.49 5.34
N SER A 125 10.25 2.96 6.57
CA SER A 125 9.35 1.93 7.07
C SER A 125 8.02 2.57 7.51
N SER A 126 6.89 2.02 7.09
CA SER A 126 5.56 2.52 7.45
C SER A 126 5.31 2.62 8.95
N THR A 127 6.02 1.82 9.75
CA THR A 127 5.89 1.77 11.21
C THR A 127 6.79 2.78 11.93
N GLY A 128 7.99 3.02 11.39
CA GLY A 128 9.01 3.87 12.01
C GLY A 128 9.13 5.26 11.37
N PHE A 129 8.50 5.49 10.21
CA PHE A 129 8.53 6.76 9.53
C PHE A 129 7.66 7.77 10.26
N GLU A 130 8.31 8.86 10.69
CA GLU A 130 7.63 10.05 11.20
C GLU A 130 7.46 11.03 10.06
N TRP A 131 6.22 11.15 9.61
CA TRP A 131 5.84 12.07 8.57
C TRP A 131 5.65 13.47 9.16
N ASP A 132 6.36 14.46 8.61
CA ASP A 132 6.16 15.88 8.93
C ASP A 132 4.78 16.35 8.44
N ASN A 133 3.74 16.06 9.20
CA ASN A 133 2.36 16.47 8.90
C ASN A 133 1.67 16.95 10.19
N ALA A 134 0.51 17.58 10.04
CA ALA A 134 -0.28 18.13 11.13
C ALA A 134 -0.81 17.07 12.12
N CYS A 135 -0.74 15.80 11.78
CA CYS A 135 -1.21 14.67 12.59
C CYS A 135 -0.02 13.72 12.87
N PRO A 136 0.18 13.27 14.12
CA PRO A 136 1.19 12.25 14.43
C PRO A 136 0.99 10.99 13.59
N GLY A 137 2.09 10.36 13.17
CA GLY A 137 2.05 9.19 12.28
C GLY A 137 1.13 8.08 12.78
N ASP A 138 1.16 7.79 14.09
CA ASP A 138 0.31 6.75 14.70
C ASP A 138 -1.20 7.03 14.57
N GLN A 139 -1.61 8.29 14.74
CA GLN A 139 -3.02 8.67 14.61
C GLN A 139 -3.47 8.64 13.15
N TRP A 140 -2.58 9.03 12.23
CA TRP A 140 -2.86 8.91 10.80
C TRP A 140 -3.03 7.45 10.40
N ARG A 141 -2.10 6.55 10.80
CA ARG A 141 -2.20 5.10 10.54
C ARG A 141 -3.49 4.51 11.09
N HIS A 142 -3.84 4.83 12.33
CA HIS A 142 -5.06 4.33 12.96
C HIS A 142 -6.33 4.78 12.24
N SER A 143 -6.35 5.97 11.63
CA SER A 143 -7.54 6.48 10.94
C SER A 143 -7.60 6.10 9.45
N HIS A 144 -6.46 5.85 8.80
CA HIS A 144 -6.39 5.65 7.34
C HIS A 144 -6.11 4.19 6.92
N ASN A 145 -5.54 3.35 7.81
CA ASN A 145 -5.20 1.96 7.49
C ASN A 145 -6.14 0.94 8.17
N TYR A 146 -7.20 1.38 8.87
CA TYR A 146 -8.16 0.55 9.60
C TYR A 146 -9.48 0.38 8.86
#